data_AF-A0A971JB65-F1
#
_entry.id   AF-A0A971JB65-F1
#
_cell.length_a   1.000
_cell.length_b   1.000
_cell.length_c   1.000
_cell.angle_alpha   90.00
_cell.angle_beta   90.00
_cell.angle_gamma   90.00
#
_symmetry.space_group_name_H-M   'P 1'
#
loop_
_entity.id
_entity.type
_entity.pdbx_description
1 polymer ?
#
loop_
_entity_poly.entity_id
_entity_poly.type
_entity_poly.pdbx_seq_one_letter_code
_entity_poly.pdbx_strand_id
1 'polypeptide(L)'
;MTLVAYSIAHFLTDAVCAGLIFSNPDMIPYILMYDLLAFSTQPITGIMADTIQKYRYIAIGGGLLTSLGALFFLPVPIRICMLGIGNSLFHVGGGAAVLKGSSSKAAPLGIFVAPGSMGLLFGTLFPSIAIYAAVALTLISLSLIWLKEYKVKEASESIPIFKHDKKIMAFVIIIIILVSIAVRSMASYSMSFPWKDTLLLSIITGIMIMAGKAAGGFLLDKFKSIPVVIAAILIPGPMIAFLSSYAAPSLIGLFLINCSMPLTLYMLYRMIPDYPGFAFGLAASFLFPGMLIGLGVNLTGFLILLVFVLNAVFMYIAVKIMKKGNITI
;
A
#
# COMPACT_ATOMS: atom_id res chain seq x y z
N MET A 1 -13.95 -14.38 6.54
CA MET A 1 -13.59 -15.17 5.36
C MET A 1 -13.23 -14.28 4.16
N THR A 2 -14.11 -13.40 3.68
CA THR A 2 -13.82 -12.55 2.49
C THR A 2 -12.57 -11.66 2.64
N LEU A 3 -12.37 -10.98 3.78
CA LEU A 3 -11.17 -10.17 4.00
C LEU A 3 -9.88 -11.01 3.93
N VAL A 4 -9.89 -12.19 4.56
CA VAL A 4 -8.75 -13.12 4.54
C VAL A 4 -8.46 -13.58 3.10
N ALA A 5 -9.50 -13.85 2.30
CA ALA A 5 -9.33 -14.21 0.90
C ALA A 5 -8.69 -13.07 0.09
N TYR A 6 -9.12 -11.81 0.29
CA TYR A 6 -8.46 -10.66 -0.32
C TYR A 6 -7.01 -10.48 0.13
N SER A 7 -6.72 -10.67 1.43
CA SER A 7 -5.37 -10.61 1.99
C SER A 7 -4.44 -11.69 1.39
N ILE A 8 -4.92 -12.92 1.25
CA ILE A 8 -4.18 -14.01 0.61
C ILE A 8 -3.96 -13.70 -0.87
N ALA A 9 -5.00 -13.27 -1.58
CA ALA A 9 -4.89 -12.89 -2.98
C ALA A 9 -3.90 -11.72 -3.20
N HIS A 10 -3.80 -10.79 -2.25
CA HIS A 10 -2.82 -9.71 -2.28
C HIS A 10 -1.39 -10.24 -2.15
N PHE A 11 -1.13 -11.07 -1.13
CA PHE A 11 0.16 -11.77 -0.99
C PHE A 11 0.55 -12.49 -2.29
N LEU A 12 -0.39 -13.25 -2.88
CA LEU A 12 -0.13 -14.02 -4.08
C LEU A 12 0.09 -13.14 -5.31
N THR A 13 -0.69 -12.06 -5.46
CA THR A 13 -0.53 -11.09 -6.56
C THR A 13 0.87 -10.49 -6.54
N ASP A 14 1.34 -10.01 -5.39
CA ASP A 14 2.67 -9.41 -5.28
C ASP A 14 3.79 -10.46 -5.42
N ALA A 15 3.59 -11.69 -4.94
CA ALA A 15 4.54 -12.80 -5.12
C ALA A 15 4.70 -13.21 -6.59
N VAL A 16 3.60 -13.28 -7.33
CA VAL A 16 3.61 -13.57 -8.78
C VAL A 16 4.35 -12.47 -9.52
N CYS A 17 4.01 -11.20 -9.25
CA CYS A 17 4.63 -10.07 -9.93
C CYS A 17 6.14 -10.03 -9.68
N ALA A 18 6.55 -10.07 -8.41
CA ALA A 18 7.95 -10.02 -8.04
C ALA A 18 8.71 -11.25 -8.55
N GLY A 19 8.19 -12.45 -8.35
CA GLY A 19 8.86 -13.67 -8.79
C GLY A 19 9.09 -13.71 -10.30
N LEU A 20 8.15 -13.19 -11.09
CA LEU A 20 8.37 -13.11 -12.53
C LEU A 20 9.43 -12.06 -12.89
N ILE A 21 9.35 -10.84 -12.34
CA ILE A 21 10.29 -9.77 -12.64
C ILE A 21 11.73 -10.18 -12.29
N PHE A 22 11.93 -10.69 -11.07
CA PHE A 22 13.23 -11.10 -10.54
C PHE A 22 13.76 -12.42 -11.13
N SER A 23 12.96 -13.13 -11.92
CA SER A 23 13.46 -14.27 -12.72
C SER A 23 14.25 -13.84 -13.96
N ASN A 24 14.21 -12.55 -14.33
CA ASN A 24 14.91 -12.02 -15.50
C ASN A 24 16.27 -11.43 -15.10
N PRO A 25 17.37 -11.74 -15.83
CA PRO A 25 18.69 -11.14 -15.57
C PRO A 25 18.69 -9.61 -15.67
N ASP A 26 18.05 -9.05 -16.70
CA ASP A 26 17.93 -7.61 -16.93
C ASP A 26 16.62 -7.05 -16.33
N MET A 27 16.44 -7.21 -15.03
CA MET A 27 15.17 -6.90 -14.35
C MET A 27 14.84 -5.40 -14.25
N ILE A 28 15.81 -4.49 -14.30
CA ILE A 28 15.61 -3.05 -14.08
C ILE A 28 14.55 -2.42 -15.01
N PRO A 29 14.62 -2.56 -16.35
CA PRO A 29 13.58 -2.02 -17.23
C PRO A 29 12.21 -2.62 -16.95
N TYR A 30 12.15 -3.90 -16.54
CA TYR A 30 10.89 -4.56 -16.19
C TYR A 30 10.32 -4.10 -14.87
N ILE A 31 11.15 -3.78 -13.87
CA ILE A 31 10.72 -3.14 -12.61
C ILE A 31 10.08 -1.78 -12.93
N LEU A 32 10.75 -0.93 -13.71
CA LEU A 32 10.24 0.41 -14.04
C LEU A 32 8.94 0.34 -14.87
N MET A 33 8.89 -0.56 -15.85
CA MET A 33 7.70 -0.78 -16.67
C MET A 33 6.54 -1.32 -15.82
N TYR A 34 6.81 -2.29 -14.95
CA TYR A 34 5.84 -2.84 -14.02
C TYR A 34 5.32 -1.76 -13.08
N ASP A 35 6.19 -1.01 -12.40
CA ASP A 35 5.79 -0.03 -11.39
C ASP A 35 5.00 1.13 -12.02
N LEU A 36 5.37 1.56 -13.23
CA LEU A 36 4.59 2.52 -14.00
C LEU A 36 3.16 2.02 -14.21
N LEU A 37 3.00 0.80 -14.72
CA LEU A 37 1.70 0.22 -14.99
C LEU A 37 0.92 -0.12 -13.72
N ALA A 38 1.57 -0.68 -12.71
CA ALA A 38 0.97 -1.17 -11.48
C ALA A 38 0.52 -0.03 -10.56
N PHE A 39 1.28 1.06 -10.46
CA PHE A 39 0.97 2.17 -9.54
C PHE A 39 0.33 3.37 -10.25
N SER A 40 0.84 3.78 -11.42
CA SER A 40 0.38 5.03 -12.05
C SER A 40 -1.00 4.89 -12.71
N THR A 41 -1.43 3.67 -13.06
CA THR A 41 -2.76 3.43 -13.62
C THR A 41 -3.84 3.26 -12.56
N GLN A 42 -3.49 3.07 -11.28
CA GLN A 42 -4.48 2.79 -10.23
C GLN A 42 -5.55 3.89 -10.04
N PRO A 43 -5.27 5.20 -10.21
CA PRO A 43 -6.32 6.21 -10.15
C PRO A 43 -7.35 6.03 -11.28
N ILE A 44 -6.91 5.63 -12.47
CA ILE A 44 -7.77 5.41 -13.64
C ILE A 44 -8.60 4.15 -13.44
N THR A 45 -7.97 3.03 -13.07
CA THR A 45 -8.70 1.79 -12.74
C THR A 45 -9.60 1.99 -11.51
N GLY A 46 -9.23 2.90 -10.61
CA GLY A 46 -10.01 3.39 -9.47
C GLY A 46 -11.33 4.03 -9.88
N ILE A 47 -11.26 5.06 -10.73
CA ILE A 47 -12.46 5.71 -11.29
C ILE A 47 -13.32 4.71 -12.05
N MET A 48 -12.70 3.84 -12.86
CA MET A 48 -13.41 2.77 -13.56
C MET A 48 -14.15 1.86 -12.57
N ALA A 49 -13.48 1.46 -11.49
CA ALA A 49 -14.05 0.60 -10.47
C ALA A 49 -15.21 1.26 -9.71
N ASP A 50 -15.08 2.55 -9.39
CA ASP A 50 -16.13 3.35 -8.76
C ASP A 50 -17.30 3.60 -9.71
N THR A 51 -17.08 3.62 -11.02
CA THR A 51 -18.17 3.72 -12.00
C THR A 51 -18.94 2.41 -12.13
N ILE A 52 -18.22 1.28 -12.16
CA ILE A 52 -18.82 -0.05 -12.30
C ILE A 52 -19.47 -0.51 -10.98
N GLN A 53 -18.95 -0.07 -9.83
CA GLN A 53 -19.36 -0.46 -8.47
C GLN A 53 -19.30 -1.99 -8.20
N LYS A 54 -18.66 -2.76 -9.07
CA LYS A 54 -18.47 -4.22 -8.97
C LYS A 54 -17.04 -4.57 -8.56
N TYR A 55 -16.56 -3.95 -7.48
CA TYR A 55 -15.18 -4.03 -6.98
C TYR A 55 -14.63 -5.47 -6.89
N ARG A 56 -15.43 -6.40 -6.38
CA ARG A 56 -15.07 -7.82 -6.28
C ARG A 56 -14.69 -8.43 -7.63
N TYR A 57 -15.49 -8.18 -8.67
CA TYR A 57 -15.23 -8.75 -9.99
C TYR A 57 -14.02 -8.11 -10.67
N ILE A 58 -13.75 -6.84 -10.38
CA ILE A 58 -12.53 -6.16 -10.82
C ILE A 58 -11.30 -6.78 -10.15
N ALA A 59 -11.39 -7.08 -8.85
CA ALA A 59 -10.32 -7.77 -8.13
C ALA A 59 -10.05 -9.17 -8.72
N ILE A 60 -11.12 -9.93 -8.99
CA ILE A 60 -11.03 -11.26 -9.62
C ILE A 60 -10.35 -11.15 -10.99
N GLY A 61 -10.82 -10.24 -11.84
CA GLY A 61 -10.24 -10.00 -13.17
C GLY A 61 -8.76 -9.63 -13.11
N GLY A 62 -8.38 -8.77 -12.17
CA GLY A 62 -6.99 -8.40 -11.92
C GLY A 62 -6.12 -9.60 -11.52
N GLY A 63 -6.56 -10.38 -10.54
CA GLY A 63 -5.83 -11.58 -10.09
C GLY A 63 -5.71 -12.65 -11.19
N LEU A 64 -6.76 -12.84 -11.99
CA LEU A 64 -6.70 -13.73 -13.16
C LEU A 64 -5.70 -13.20 -14.20
N LEU A 65 -5.76 -11.92 -14.56
CA LEU A 65 -4.83 -11.33 -15.53
C LEU A 65 -3.37 -11.46 -15.09
N THR A 66 -3.08 -11.19 -13.82
CA THR A 66 -1.75 -11.40 -13.22
C THR A 66 -1.31 -12.88 -13.32
N SER A 67 -2.21 -13.80 -12.99
CA SER A 67 -1.92 -15.24 -13.06
C SER A 67 -1.65 -15.70 -14.49
N LEU A 68 -2.45 -15.23 -15.46
CA LEU A 68 -2.26 -15.54 -16.88
C LEU A 68 -0.90 -15.04 -17.38
N GLY A 69 -0.47 -13.84 -16.98
CA GLY A 69 0.84 -13.30 -17.33
C GLY A 69 2.01 -14.17 -16.83
N ALA A 70 1.83 -14.88 -15.71
CA ALA A 70 2.83 -15.81 -15.20
C ALA A 70 2.75 -17.20 -15.82
N LEU A 71 1.55 -17.74 -16.05
CA LEU A 71 1.33 -19.12 -16.51
C LEU A 71 1.52 -19.32 -18.01
N PHE A 72 1.26 -18.30 -18.84
CA PHE A 72 1.37 -18.42 -20.28
C PHE A 72 2.77 -18.04 -20.78
N PHE A 73 3.23 -18.78 -21.81
CA PHE A 73 4.49 -18.51 -22.48
C PHE A 73 4.30 -17.38 -23.50
N LEU A 74 4.58 -16.16 -23.07
CA LEU A 74 4.49 -14.93 -23.87
C LEU A 74 5.84 -14.17 -23.83
N PRO A 75 6.10 -13.27 -24.79
CA PRO A 75 7.23 -12.34 -24.69
C PRO A 75 7.24 -11.59 -23.36
N VAL A 76 8.41 -11.46 -22.73
CA VAL A 76 8.55 -10.88 -21.38
C VAL A 76 7.85 -9.51 -21.24
N PRO A 77 8.00 -8.55 -22.17
CA PRO A 77 7.31 -7.25 -22.04
C PRO A 77 5.78 -7.37 -21.96
N ILE A 78 5.19 -8.33 -22.69
CA ILE A 78 3.74 -8.57 -22.66
C ILE A 78 3.32 -9.13 -21.30
N ARG A 79 4.11 -10.05 -20.75
CA ARG A 79 3.87 -10.60 -19.39
C ARG A 79 3.93 -9.47 -18.36
N ILE A 80 4.93 -8.59 -18.44
CA ILE A 80 5.05 -7.43 -17.54
C ILE A 80 3.85 -6.48 -17.67
N CYS A 81 3.34 -6.24 -18.88
CA CYS A 81 2.09 -5.50 -19.08
C CYS A 81 0.91 -6.15 -18.35
N MET A 82 0.74 -7.46 -18.51
CA MET A 82 -0.35 -8.21 -17.86
C MET A 82 -0.22 -8.15 -16.33
N LEU A 83 0.99 -8.30 -15.80
CA LEU A 83 1.27 -8.18 -14.37
C LEU A 83 0.95 -6.79 -13.83
N GLY A 84 1.41 -5.73 -14.50
CA GLY A 84 1.18 -4.35 -14.06
C GLY A 84 -0.31 -3.98 -14.08
N ILE A 85 -1.01 -4.28 -15.19
CA ILE A 85 -2.45 -4.00 -15.31
C ILE A 85 -3.26 -4.89 -14.36
N GLY A 86 -2.92 -6.17 -14.26
CA GLY A 86 -3.56 -7.13 -13.36
C GLY A 86 -3.41 -6.74 -11.89
N ASN A 87 -2.21 -6.33 -11.48
CA ASN A 87 -1.93 -5.79 -10.15
C ASN A 87 -2.78 -4.54 -9.88
N SER A 88 -2.79 -3.56 -10.80
CA SER A 88 -3.59 -2.34 -10.67
C SER A 88 -5.09 -2.63 -10.45
N LEU A 89 -5.67 -3.51 -11.28
CA LEU A 89 -7.07 -3.94 -11.13
C LEU A 89 -7.33 -4.68 -9.81
N PHE A 90 -6.43 -5.60 -9.44
CA PHE A 90 -6.56 -6.38 -8.21
C PHE A 90 -6.55 -5.47 -6.97
N HIS A 91 -5.55 -4.61 -6.88
CA HIS A 91 -5.33 -3.73 -5.73
C HIS A 91 -6.47 -2.73 -5.57
N VAL A 92 -6.91 -2.09 -6.66
CA VAL A 92 -8.06 -1.18 -6.63
C VAL A 92 -9.35 -1.93 -6.30
N GLY A 93 -9.64 -3.06 -6.95
CA GLY A 93 -10.87 -3.81 -6.72
C GLY A 93 -10.95 -4.36 -5.30
N GLY A 94 -9.89 -5.00 -4.82
CA GLY A 94 -9.81 -5.55 -3.47
C GLY A 94 -9.78 -4.46 -2.40
N GLY A 95 -8.96 -3.43 -2.61
CA GLY A 95 -8.83 -2.29 -1.73
C GLY A 95 -10.14 -1.53 -1.57
N ALA A 96 -10.83 -1.23 -2.68
CA ALA A 96 -12.12 -0.56 -2.64
C ALA A 96 -13.21 -1.41 -1.98
N ALA A 97 -13.25 -2.72 -2.24
CA ALA A 97 -14.17 -3.63 -1.58
C ALA A 97 -13.95 -3.67 -0.05
N VAL A 98 -12.69 -3.65 0.39
CA VAL A 98 -12.33 -3.59 1.81
C VAL A 98 -12.70 -2.24 2.39
N LEU A 99 -12.32 -1.11 1.77
CA LEU A 99 -12.64 0.24 2.22
C LEU A 99 -14.15 0.45 2.41
N LYS A 100 -14.93 0.12 1.38
CA LYS A 100 -16.40 0.22 1.41
C LYS A 100 -17.02 -0.68 2.48
N GLY A 101 -16.44 -1.85 2.72
CA GLY A 101 -16.90 -2.81 3.73
C GLY A 101 -16.47 -2.49 5.16
N SER A 102 -15.55 -1.55 5.37
CA SER A 102 -14.91 -1.34 6.68
C SER A 102 -15.62 -0.37 7.62
N SER A 103 -16.69 0.30 7.19
CA SER A 103 -17.61 1.08 8.05
C SER A 103 -16.91 1.93 9.14
N SER A 104 -15.94 2.77 8.76
CA SER A 104 -15.13 3.64 9.65
C SER A 104 -14.00 2.97 10.45
N LYS A 105 -13.62 1.71 10.14
CA LYS A 105 -12.44 1.05 10.71
C LYS A 105 -11.27 1.01 9.72
N ALA A 106 -10.07 1.27 10.19
CA ALA A 106 -8.82 1.21 9.43
C ALA A 106 -8.11 -0.16 9.55
N ALA A 107 -8.38 -0.95 10.59
CA ALA A 107 -7.77 -2.26 10.79
C ALA A 107 -7.99 -3.24 9.61
N PRO A 108 -9.20 -3.35 9.01
CA PRO A 108 -9.39 -4.25 7.87
C PRO A 108 -8.48 -3.91 6.69
N LEU A 109 -8.23 -2.62 6.47
CA LEU A 109 -7.34 -2.17 5.42
C LEU A 109 -5.89 -2.59 5.71
N GLY A 110 -5.42 -2.43 6.96
CA GLY A 110 -4.12 -2.92 7.39
C GLY A 110 -3.96 -4.43 7.17
N ILE A 111 -4.98 -5.22 7.53
CA ILE A 111 -5.02 -6.68 7.30
C ILE A 111 -4.98 -7.02 5.81
N PHE A 112 -5.64 -6.23 4.96
CA PHE A 112 -5.62 -6.41 3.51
C PHE A 112 -4.24 -6.15 2.92
N VAL A 113 -3.60 -5.03 3.26
CA VAL A 113 -2.34 -4.60 2.63
C VAL A 113 -1.07 -5.21 3.23
N ALA A 114 -1.15 -5.72 4.46
CA ALA A 114 0.01 -6.26 5.17
C ALA A 114 0.65 -7.45 4.45
N PRO A 115 -0.08 -8.51 4.05
CA PRO A 115 0.55 -9.70 3.47
C PRO A 115 1.25 -9.45 2.14
N GLY A 116 0.88 -8.40 1.39
CA GLY A 116 1.55 -8.01 0.15
C GLY A 116 3.07 -7.82 0.29
N SER A 117 3.55 -7.30 1.43
CA SER A 117 5.01 -7.15 1.62
C SER A 117 5.74 -8.48 1.75
N MET A 118 5.11 -9.50 2.33
CA MET A 118 5.66 -10.85 2.35
C MET A 118 5.57 -11.51 0.98
N GLY A 119 4.52 -11.22 0.22
CA GLY A 119 4.37 -11.65 -1.17
C GLY A 119 5.53 -11.14 -2.03
N LEU A 120 5.73 -9.83 -2.03
CA LEU A 120 6.86 -9.17 -2.69
C LEU A 120 8.21 -9.77 -2.24
N LEU A 121 8.44 -9.91 -0.94
CA LEU A 121 9.68 -10.49 -0.41
C LEU A 121 9.93 -11.91 -0.95
N PHE A 122 8.94 -12.79 -0.85
CA PHE A 122 9.11 -14.18 -1.28
C PHE A 122 9.21 -14.31 -2.79
N GLY A 123 8.49 -13.49 -3.56
CA GLY A 123 8.67 -13.43 -5.01
C GLY A 123 10.08 -12.97 -5.38
N THR A 124 10.62 -11.95 -4.71
CA THR A 124 12.01 -11.50 -4.94
C THR A 124 13.05 -12.55 -4.56
N LEU A 125 12.90 -13.21 -3.41
CA LEU A 125 13.89 -14.18 -2.91
C LEU A 125 13.81 -15.54 -3.61
N PHE A 126 12.60 -15.96 -4.01
CA PHE A 126 12.35 -17.27 -4.58
C PHE A 126 11.56 -17.15 -5.89
N PRO A 127 12.15 -16.62 -6.98
CA PRO A 127 11.44 -16.43 -8.25
C PRO A 127 10.70 -17.67 -8.78
N SER A 128 11.21 -18.87 -8.47
CA SER A 128 10.59 -20.15 -8.82
C SER A 128 9.19 -20.38 -8.24
N ILE A 129 8.81 -19.66 -7.17
CA ILE A 129 7.46 -19.80 -6.58
C ILE A 129 6.37 -19.14 -7.44
N ALA A 130 6.72 -18.30 -8.42
CA ALA A 130 5.78 -17.50 -9.19
C ALA A 130 4.68 -18.35 -9.86
N ILE A 131 5.04 -19.52 -10.40
CA ILE A 131 4.07 -20.43 -11.04
C ILE A 131 3.09 -21.00 -10.02
N TYR A 132 3.59 -21.49 -8.87
CA TYR A 132 2.75 -22.02 -7.80
C TYR A 132 1.85 -20.93 -7.20
N ALA A 133 2.39 -19.72 -7.02
CA ALA A 133 1.65 -18.56 -6.57
C ALA A 133 0.57 -18.16 -7.56
N ALA A 134 0.82 -18.26 -8.87
CA ALA A 134 -0.16 -17.95 -9.93
C ALA A 134 -1.31 -18.97 -9.97
N VAL A 135 -1.01 -20.27 -9.79
CA VAL A 135 -2.05 -21.30 -9.65
C VAL A 135 -2.90 -21.03 -8.41
N ALA A 136 -2.26 -20.77 -7.27
CA ALA A 136 -2.98 -20.42 -6.03
C ALA A 136 -3.80 -19.13 -6.19
N LEU A 137 -3.27 -18.12 -6.89
CA LEU A 137 -3.94 -16.85 -7.16
C LEU A 137 -5.20 -17.08 -8.02
N THR A 138 -5.09 -17.94 -9.03
CA THR A 138 -6.23 -18.34 -9.87
C THR A 138 -7.33 -18.97 -9.01
N LEU A 139 -6.98 -19.94 -8.16
CA LEU A 139 -7.94 -20.63 -7.29
C LEU A 139 -8.61 -19.68 -6.29
N ILE A 140 -7.84 -18.82 -5.61
CA ILE A 140 -8.41 -17.86 -4.65
C ILE A 140 -9.28 -16.82 -5.37
N SER A 141 -8.87 -16.32 -6.55
CA SER A 141 -9.67 -15.37 -7.34
C SER A 141 -11.01 -15.99 -7.77
N LEU A 142 -11.03 -17.24 -8.23
CA LEU A 142 -12.29 -17.92 -8.57
C LEU A 142 -13.15 -18.16 -7.33
N SER A 143 -12.54 -18.47 -6.18
CA SER A 143 -13.28 -18.67 -4.93
C SER A 143 -14.02 -17.41 -4.47
N LEU A 144 -13.50 -16.21 -4.75
CA LEU A 144 -14.13 -14.93 -4.40
C LEU A 144 -15.54 -14.77 -5.00
N ILE A 145 -15.85 -15.45 -6.12
CA ILE A 145 -17.18 -15.43 -6.74
C ILE A 145 -18.25 -15.87 -5.74
N TRP A 146 -17.95 -16.91 -4.96
CA TRP A 146 -18.86 -17.57 -4.03
C TRP A 146 -18.88 -16.93 -2.64
N LEU A 147 -17.91 -16.07 -2.32
CA LEU A 147 -17.85 -15.39 -1.04
C LEU A 147 -18.79 -14.19 -0.99
N LYS A 148 -19.43 -13.97 0.17
CA LYS A 148 -20.21 -12.75 0.42
C LYS A 148 -19.32 -11.51 0.35
N GLU A 149 -19.89 -10.37 -0.04
CA GLU A 149 -19.19 -9.09 0.05
C GLU A 149 -18.67 -8.85 1.46
N TYR A 150 -17.46 -8.27 1.55
CA TYR A 150 -16.90 -7.93 2.84
C TYR A 150 -17.72 -6.77 3.44
N LYS A 151 -18.25 -7.00 4.64
CA LYS A 151 -18.88 -5.98 5.49
C LYS A 151 -18.53 -6.27 6.95
N VAL A 152 -18.07 -5.26 7.68
CA VAL A 152 -17.90 -5.34 9.14
C VAL A 152 -19.28 -5.49 9.78
N LYS A 153 -19.43 -6.47 10.69
CA LYS A 153 -20.72 -6.81 11.34
C LYS A 153 -21.28 -5.68 12.21
N GLU A 154 -20.42 -4.83 12.75
CA GLU A 154 -20.80 -3.65 13.52
C GLU A 154 -20.95 -2.46 12.58
N ALA A 155 -22.15 -2.24 12.08
CA ALA A 155 -22.52 -0.99 11.43
C ALA A 155 -23.08 -0.07 12.51
N SER A 156 -22.35 0.99 12.88
CA SER A 156 -22.95 2.19 13.48
C SER A 156 -21.91 3.29 13.64
N GLU A 157 -21.67 4.02 12.57
CA GLU A 157 -21.50 5.47 12.53
C GLU A 157 -21.40 5.83 11.04
N SER A 158 -22.31 6.69 10.55
CA SER A 158 -22.20 7.23 9.19
C SER A 158 -20.80 7.80 9.04
N ILE A 159 -19.97 7.29 8.12
CA ILE A 159 -18.61 7.77 7.88
C ILE A 159 -18.66 9.30 7.82
N PRO A 160 -18.16 10.05 8.83
CA PRO A 160 -18.23 11.50 8.77
C PRO A 160 -17.55 12.02 7.50
N ILE A 161 -18.36 12.64 6.64
CA ILE A 161 -17.91 13.28 5.41
C ILE A 161 -17.21 14.57 5.81
N PHE A 162 -16.05 14.85 5.21
CA PHE A 162 -15.42 16.15 5.33
C PHE A 162 -16.34 17.22 4.72
N LYS A 163 -17.15 17.86 5.55
CA LYS A 163 -18.00 18.99 5.16
C LYS A 163 -17.23 20.27 5.45
N HIS A 164 -16.39 20.69 4.52
CA HIS A 164 -15.83 22.03 4.53
C HIS A 164 -16.23 22.72 3.24
N ASP A 165 -16.89 23.88 3.34
CA ASP A 165 -17.32 24.69 2.18
C ASP A 165 -16.17 25.18 1.28
N LYS A 166 -14.92 24.89 1.65
CA LYS A 166 -13.71 25.30 0.92
C LYS A 166 -13.09 24.09 0.21
N LYS A 167 -13.51 23.85 -1.03
CA LYS A 167 -12.92 22.83 -1.94
C LYS A 167 -11.38 22.91 -1.98
N ILE A 168 -10.82 24.11 -1.91
CA ILE A 168 -9.38 24.37 -1.87
C ILE A 168 -8.72 23.70 -0.65
N MET A 169 -9.34 23.79 0.53
CA MET A 169 -8.79 23.19 1.75
C MET A 169 -8.78 21.67 1.67
N ALA A 170 -9.87 21.07 1.15
CA ALA A 170 -9.93 19.63 0.93
C ALA A 170 -8.83 19.16 -0.04
N PHE A 171 -8.62 19.89 -1.14
CA PHE A 171 -7.54 19.64 -2.08
C PHE A 171 -6.16 19.71 -1.41
N VAL A 172 -5.90 20.76 -0.62
CA VAL A 172 -4.63 20.90 0.11
C VAL A 172 -4.39 19.73 1.07
N ILE A 173 -5.40 19.28 1.81
CA ILE A 173 -5.29 18.12 2.70
C ILE A 173 -4.96 16.84 1.92
N ILE A 174 -5.64 16.61 0.80
CA ILE A 174 -5.36 15.47 -0.09
C ILE A 174 -3.90 15.53 -0.55
N ILE A 175 -3.42 16.68 -1.03
CA ILE A 175 -2.03 16.85 -1.45
C ILE A 175 -1.05 16.56 -0.30
N ILE A 176 -1.32 17.03 0.92
CA ILE A 176 -0.48 16.72 2.09
C ILE A 176 -0.40 15.22 2.33
N ILE A 177 -1.53 14.51 2.29
CA ILE A 177 -1.57 13.05 2.48
C ILE A 177 -0.77 12.34 1.37
N LEU A 178 -0.92 12.77 0.11
CA LEU A 178 -0.22 12.19 -1.03
C LEU A 178 1.29 12.44 -0.99
N VAL A 179 1.71 13.65 -0.59
CA VAL A 179 3.12 13.96 -0.33
C VAL A 179 3.66 13.09 0.80
N SER A 180 2.88 12.86 1.87
CA SER A 180 3.29 11.97 2.95
C SER A 180 3.56 10.53 2.47
N ILE A 181 2.70 10.02 1.57
CA ILE A 181 2.87 8.70 0.96
C ILE A 181 4.13 8.67 0.07
N ALA A 182 4.36 9.71 -0.73
CA ALA A 182 5.55 9.83 -1.57
C ALA A 182 6.83 9.90 -0.73
N VAL A 183 6.85 10.67 0.37
CA VAL A 183 7.99 10.76 1.31
C VAL A 183 8.33 9.39 1.87
N ARG A 184 7.34 8.61 2.30
CA ARG A 184 7.57 7.24 2.79
C ARG A 184 8.18 6.34 1.72
N SER A 185 7.63 6.40 0.49
CA SER A 185 8.13 5.61 -0.64
C SER A 185 9.57 5.99 -0.95
N MET A 186 9.84 7.29 -1.11
CA MET A 186 11.18 7.86 -1.33
C MET A 186 12.18 7.36 -0.31
N ALA A 187 11.82 7.45 0.97
CA ALA A 187 12.67 6.99 2.04
C ALA A 187 13.01 5.50 1.87
N SER A 188 12.03 4.66 1.52
CA SER A 188 12.23 3.20 1.37
C SER A 188 13.22 2.84 0.26
N TYR A 189 13.35 3.69 -0.77
CA TYR A 189 14.26 3.49 -1.91
C TYR A 189 15.60 4.24 -1.78
N SER A 190 15.68 5.28 -0.96
CA SER A 190 16.93 6.01 -0.71
C SER A 190 17.81 5.37 0.38
N MET A 191 17.30 4.36 1.08
CA MET A 191 17.97 3.72 2.22
C MET A 191 18.75 2.47 1.82
N SER A 192 19.99 2.37 2.30
CA SER A 192 20.75 1.12 2.35
C SER A 192 20.80 0.57 3.77
N PHE A 193 20.56 -0.72 3.94
CA PHE A 193 20.66 -1.42 5.22
C PHE A 193 21.82 -2.45 5.16
N PRO A 194 23.04 -2.09 5.58
CA PRO A 194 24.21 -2.96 5.43
C PRO A 194 24.10 -4.29 6.18
N TRP A 195 23.37 -4.30 7.29
CA TRP A 195 23.11 -5.49 8.09
C TRP A 195 22.11 -6.46 7.44
N LYS A 196 21.43 -6.08 6.34
CA LYS A 196 20.46 -6.95 5.65
C LYS A 196 21.16 -7.78 4.58
N ASP A 197 22.11 -8.61 5.01
CA ASP A 197 22.99 -9.44 4.17
C ASP A 197 22.59 -10.91 4.13
N THR A 198 21.85 -11.39 5.14
CA THR A 198 21.38 -12.77 5.23
C THR A 198 19.90 -12.93 4.85
N LEU A 199 19.53 -14.15 4.46
CA LEU A 199 18.15 -14.55 4.22
C LEU A 199 17.27 -14.33 5.46
N LEU A 200 17.76 -14.71 6.64
CA LEU A 200 17.03 -14.56 7.90
C LEU A 200 16.70 -13.09 8.18
N LEU A 201 17.67 -12.19 8.03
CA LEU A 201 17.46 -10.75 8.27
C LEU A 201 16.53 -10.12 7.23
N SER A 202 16.54 -10.61 5.99
CA SER A 202 15.57 -10.23 4.97
C SER A 202 14.14 -10.67 5.33
N ILE A 203 13.97 -11.89 5.86
CA ILE A 203 12.68 -12.39 6.34
C ILE A 203 12.19 -11.60 7.56
N ILE A 204 13.05 -11.35 8.55
CA ILE A 204 12.72 -10.51 9.72
C ILE A 204 12.29 -9.12 9.27
N THR A 205 12.99 -8.54 8.28
CA THR A 205 12.61 -7.25 7.69
C THR A 205 11.21 -7.30 7.07
N GLY A 206 10.90 -8.32 6.27
CA GLY A 206 9.57 -8.50 5.68
C GLY A 206 8.47 -8.65 6.73
N ILE A 207 8.74 -9.40 7.81
CA ILE A 207 7.81 -9.56 8.93
C ILE A 207 7.56 -8.22 9.63
N MET A 208 8.61 -7.42 9.88
CA MET A 208 8.46 -6.11 10.52
C MET A 208 7.66 -5.14 9.65
N ILE A 209 7.86 -5.15 8.33
CA ILE A 209 7.08 -4.36 7.38
C ILE A 209 5.60 -4.80 7.40
N MET A 210 5.35 -6.11 7.31
CA MET A 210 4.00 -6.69 7.35
C MET A 210 3.29 -6.35 8.68
N ALA A 211 3.97 -6.54 9.79
CA ALA A 211 3.46 -6.26 11.12
C ALA A 211 3.16 -4.76 11.29
N GLY A 212 4.01 -3.88 10.77
CA GLY A 212 3.77 -2.43 10.78
C GLY A 212 2.49 -2.06 10.03
N LYS A 213 2.32 -2.57 8.80
CA LYS A 213 1.10 -2.35 8.01
C LYS A 213 -0.16 -2.84 8.72
N ALA A 214 -0.12 -4.00 9.37
CA ALA A 214 -1.26 -4.52 10.13
C ALA A 214 -1.51 -3.65 11.38
N ALA A 215 -0.46 -3.40 12.17
CA ALA A 215 -0.52 -2.65 13.41
C ALA A 215 -1.04 -1.23 13.21
N GLY A 216 -0.63 -0.54 12.14
CA GLY A 216 -1.12 0.81 11.83
C GLY A 216 -2.64 0.90 11.83
N GLY A 217 -3.33 -0.02 11.16
CA GLY A 217 -4.79 -0.02 11.11
C GLY A 217 -5.43 -0.22 12.49
N PHE A 218 -4.90 -1.15 13.30
CA PHE A 218 -5.38 -1.40 14.66
C PHE A 218 -5.08 -0.25 15.63
N LEU A 219 -3.91 0.38 15.51
CA LEU A 219 -3.51 1.50 16.35
C LEU A 219 -4.43 2.70 16.11
N LEU A 220 -4.77 2.96 14.85
CA LEU A 220 -5.71 4.03 14.52
C LEU A 220 -7.10 3.75 15.11
N ASP A 221 -7.64 2.54 14.91
CA ASP A 221 -8.96 2.18 15.43
C ASP A 221 -9.04 2.21 16.97
N LYS A 222 -7.96 1.80 17.64
CA LYS A 222 -7.89 1.75 19.11
C LYS A 222 -7.73 3.12 19.73
N PHE A 223 -6.81 3.93 19.23
CA PHE A 223 -6.44 5.17 19.88
C PHE A 223 -7.14 6.40 19.31
N LYS A 224 -7.62 6.36 18.07
CA LYS A 224 -8.34 7.45 17.39
C LYS A 224 -7.72 8.83 17.67
N SER A 225 -6.39 8.91 17.51
CA SER A 225 -5.65 10.07 18.01
C SER A 225 -4.54 10.54 17.09
N ILE A 226 -4.46 11.86 16.98
CA ILE A 226 -3.43 12.62 16.26
C ILE A 226 -2.01 12.16 16.68
N PRO A 227 -1.68 11.98 17.98
CA PRO A 227 -0.34 11.59 18.37
C PRO A 227 0.12 10.26 17.78
N VAL A 228 -0.77 9.30 17.55
CA VAL A 228 -0.40 8.01 16.92
C VAL A 228 0.01 8.22 15.48
N VAL A 229 -0.74 9.03 14.72
CA VAL A 229 -0.40 9.36 13.33
C VAL A 229 0.94 10.08 13.25
N ILE A 230 1.16 11.05 14.14
CA ILE A 230 2.40 11.84 14.15
C ILE A 230 3.59 10.99 14.61
N ALA A 231 3.44 10.15 15.63
CA ALA A 231 4.50 9.27 16.10
C ALA A 231 4.92 8.26 15.01
N ALA A 232 3.97 7.69 14.27
CA ALA A 232 4.24 6.75 13.18
C ALA A 232 5.01 7.37 12.00
N ILE A 233 5.01 8.71 11.88
CA ILE A 233 5.73 9.44 10.84
C ILE A 233 7.01 10.04 11.40
N LEU A 234 6.99 10.66 12.58
CA LEU A 234 8.12 11.40 13.14
C LEU A 234 9.23 10.50 13.68
N ILE A 235 8.89 9.43 14.41
CA ILE A 235 9.87 8.57 15.09
C ILE A 235 10.75 7.76 14.10
N PRO A 236 10.21 7.21 12.98
CA PRO A 236 11.07 6.54 12.00
C PRO A 236 12.18 7.44 11.44
N GLY A 237 11.94 8.75 11.30
CA GLY A 237 12.87 9.72 10.73
C GLY A 237 14.29 9.64 11.31
N PRO A 238 14.50 9.87 12.62
CA PRO A 238 15.82 9.76 13.25
C PRO A 238 16.37 8.33 13.26
N MET A 239 15.52 7.31 13.43
CA MET A 239 15.96 5.91 13.42
C MET A 239 16.55 5.53 12.06
N ILE A 240 15.93 5.99 10.99
CA ILE A 240 16.37 5.77 9.62
C ILE A 240 17.58 6.65 9.30
N ALA A 241 17.52 7.93 9.65
CA ALA A 241 18.52 8.92 9.26
C ALA A 241 19.90 8.64 9.86
N PHE A 242 19.94 8.16 11.11
CA PHE A 242 21.18 8.04 11.87
C PHE A 242 21.49 6.63 12.37
N LEU A 243 20.51 5.72 12.39
CA LEU A 243 20.68 4.37 12.94
C LEU A 243 20.50 3.26 11.89
N SER A 244 20.55 3.59 10.59
CA SER A 244 20.44 2.64 9.48
C SER A 244 21.50 1.52 9.50
N SER A 245 22.67 1.79 10.10
CA SER A 245 23.75 0.82 10.28
C SER A 245 23.45 -0.25 11.34
N TYR A 246 22.50 0.01 12.25
CA TYR A 246 22.14 -0.90 13.33
C TYR A 246 20.81 -1.61 13.03
N ALA A 247 20.80 -2.94 13.13
CA ALA A 247 19.63 -3.75 12.78
C ALA A 247 18.41 -3.43 13.63
N ALA A 248 18.52 -3.46 14.96
CA ALA A 248 17.36 -3.30 15.85
C ALA A 248 16.64 -1.94 15.69
N PRO A 249 17.32 -0.78 15.72
CA PRO A 249 16.67 0.50 15.47
C PRO A 249 16.07 0.62 14.07
N SER A 250 16.77 0.09 13.05
CA SER A 250 16.28 0.10 11.67
C SER A 250 15.00 -0.72 11.50
N LEU A 251 14.92 -1.90 12.11
CA LEU A 251 13.73 -2.76 12.10
C LEU A 251 12.54 -2.09 12.77
N ILE A 252 12.75 -1.40 13.91
CA ILE A 252 11.71 -0.61 14.57
C ILE A 252 11.27 0.55 13.67
N GLY A 253 12.21 1.27 13.04
CA GLY A 253 11.92 2.32 12.08
C GLY A 253 11.09 1.83 10.89
N LEU A 254 11.44 0.67 10.33
CA LEU A 254 10.72 0.02 9.24
C LEU A 254 9.32 -0.44 9.65
N PHE A 255 9.14 -0.92 10.88
CA PHE A 255 7.82 -1.22 11.43
C PHE A 255 6.97 0.05 11.55
N LEU A 256 7.50 1.09 12.21
CA LEU A 256 6.77 2.33 12.48
C LEU A 256 6.42 3.09 11.20
N ILE A 257 7.32 3.18 10.23
CA ILE A 257 7.04 3.85 8.96
C ILE A 257 5.94 3.12 8.19
N ASN A 258 5.84 1.79 8.31
CA ASN A 258 4.79 1.00 7.68
C ASN A 258 3.45 1.08 8.43
N CYS A 259 3.44 1.45 9.71
CA CYS A 259 2.20 1.83 10.41
C CYS A 259 1.50 3.01 9.73
N SER A 260 2.22 3.92 9.07
CA SER A 260 1.62 5.08 8.41
C SER A 260 0.82 4.75 7.14
N MET A 261 1.00 3.56 6.54
CA MET A 261 0.33 3.18 5.28
C MET A 261 -1.20 3.09 5.42
N PRO A 262 -1.77 2.25 6.31
CA PRO A 262 -3.22 2.20 6.49
C PRO A 262 -3.79 3.53 7.01
N LEU A 263 -3.00 4.32 7.75
CA LEU A 263 -3.41 5.63 8.27
C LEU A 263 -3.65 6.62 7.14
N THR A 264 -2.64 6.83 6.29
CA THR A 264 -2.72 7.78 5.17
C THR A 264 -3.80 7.38 4.17
N LEU A 265 -3.92 6.10 3.87
CA LEU A 265 -4.97 5.60 2.98
C LEU A 265 -6.37 5.72 3.60
N TYR A 266 -6.54 5.41 4.89
CA TYR A 266 -7.81 5.64 5.57
C TYR A 266 -8.17 7.14 5.55
N MET A 267 -7.24 8.03 5.90
CA MET A 267 -7.45 9.48 5.85
C MET A 267 -7.84 9.96 4.45
N LEU A 268 -7.20 9.46 3.40
CA LEU A 268 -7.54 9.80 2.03
C LEU A 268 -8.96 9.34 1.66
N TYR A 269 -9.31 8.11 2.01
CA TYR A 269 -10.67 7.60 1.80
C TYR A 269 -11.72 8.46 2.53
N ARG A 270 -11.42 8.96 3.73
CA ARG A 270 -12.30 9.86 4.48
C ARG A 270 -12.51 11.23 3.81
N MET A 271 -11.60 11.66 2.94
CA MET A 271 -11.73 12.90 2.17
C MET A 271 -12.61 12.72 0.92
N ILE A 272 -12.66 11.51 0.36
CA ILE A 272 -13.41 11.18 -0.86
C ILE A 272 -14.16 9.83 -0.70
N PRO A 273 -15.11 9.73 0.26
CA PRO A 273 -15.71 8.45 0.66
C PRO A 273 -16.59 7.80 -0.42
N ASP A 274 -17.09 8.60 -1.37
CA ASP A 274 -17.92 8.12 -2.48
C ASP A 274 -17.10 7.39 -3.56
N TYR A 275 -15.77 7.58 -3.57
CA TYR A 275 -14.86 7.05 -4.58
C TYR A 275 -13.73 6.21 -3.92
N PRO A 276 -14.06 5.06 -3.29
CA PRO A 276 -13.07 4.22 -2.60
C PRO A 276 -11.98 3.67 -3.55
N GLY A 277 -12.33 3.35 -4.79
CA GLY A 277 -11.38 2.88 -5.80
C GLY A 277 -10.39 3.96 -6.19
N PHE A 278 -10.87 5.17 -6.48
CA PHE A 278 -10.02 6.32 -6.76
C PHE A 278 -9.15 6.69 -5.55
N ALA A 279 -9.69 6.67 -4.33
CA ALA A 279 -8.92 6.94 -3.11
C ALA A 279 -7.77 5.95 -2.93
N PHE A 280 -8.05 4.65 -3.09
CA PHE A 280 -7.01 3.62 -3.04
C PHE A 280 -5.96 3.83 -4.13
N GLY A 281 -6.41 4.04 -5.37
CA GLY A 281 -5.52 4.18 -6.50
C GLY A 281 -4.66 5.44 -6.45
N LEU A 282 -5.19 6.55 -5.95
CA LEU A 282 -4.46 7.80 -5.78
C LEU A 282 -3.39 7.69 -4.70
N ALA A 283 -3.67 7.00 -3.58
CA ALA A 283 -2.65 6.70 -2.59
C ALA A 283 -1.51 5.85 -3.21
N ALA A 284 -1.86 4.80 -3.93
CA ALA A 284 -0.89 3.91 -4.55
C ALA A 284 -0.06 4.61 -5.65
N SER A 285 -0.66 5.49 -6.45
CA SER A 285 0.05 6.17 -7.54
C SER A 285 1.18 7.06 -7.04
N PHE A 286 1.06 7.63 -5.84
CA PHE A 286 2.11 8.46 -5.24
C PHE A 286 3.31 7.65 -4.69
N LEU A 287 3.22 6.32 -4.66
CA LEU A 287 4.38 5.47 -4.39
C LEU A 287 5.43 5.58 -5.50
N PHE A 288 5.00 5.68 -6.76
CA PHE A 288 5.90 5.68 -7.92
C PHE A 288 6.75 6.96 -8.03
N PRO A 289 6.19 8.19 -7.97
CA PRO A 289 6.99 9.41 -7.89
C PRO A 289 7.94 9.41 -6.68
N GLY A 290 7.46 8.93 -5.52
CA GLY A 290 8.31 8.79 -4.33
C GLY A 290 9.50 7.87 -4.60
N MET A 291 9.28 6.70 -5.20
CA MET A 291 10.36 5.79 -5.61
C MET A 291 11.34 6.47 -6.56
N LEU A 292 10.88 7.16 -7.61
CA LEU A 292 11.75 7.85 -8.57
C LEU A 292 12.65 8.88 -7.88
N ILE A 293 12.08 9.67 -6.95
CA ILE A 293 12.86 10.61 -6.15
C ILE A 293 13.86 9.87 -5.25
N GLY A 294 13.44 8.77 -4.62
CA GLY A 294 14.30 7.96 -3.74
C GLY A 294 15.48 7.33 -4.47
N LEU A 295 15.29 6.92 -5.73
CA LEU A 295 16.35 6.40 -6.60
C LEU A 295 17.26 7.52 -7.15
N GLY A 296 16.72 8.71 -7.38
CA GLY A 296 17.44 9.84 -8.00
C GLY A 296 18.14 10.78 -7.00
N VAL A 297 17.77 10.75 -5.72
CA VAL A 297 18.30 11.67 -4.70
C VAL A 297 19.00 10.89 -3.60
N ASN A 298 20.27 11.23 -3.36
CA ASN A 298 21.03 10.69 -2.24
C ASN A 298 20.75 11.52 -0.97
N LEU A 299 19.68 11.16 -0.25
CA LEU A 299 19.33 11.80 1.01
C LEU A 299 20.15 11.19 2.15
N THR A 300 20.84 12.02 2.92
CA THR A 300 21.65 11.55 4.06
C THR A 300 21.35 12.33 5.33
N GLY A 301 21.43 11.63 6.47
CA GLY A 301 21.37 12.19 7.82
C GLY A 301 20.28 13.24 8.01
N PHE A 302 20.70 14.49 8.23
CA PHE A 302 19.81 15.61 8.54
C PHE A 302 18.77 15.91 7.46
N LEU A 303 19.04 15.64 6.19
CA LEU A 303 18.06 15.86 5.13
C LEU A 303 16.88 14.89 5.24
N ILE A 304 17.15 13.62 5.55
CA ILE A 304 16.09 12.63 5.84
C ILE A 304 15.29 13.10 7.06
N LEU A 305 15.97 13.47 8.15
CA LEU A 305 15.29 13.95 9.35
C LEU A 305 14.39 15.16 9.04
N LEU A 306 14.90 16.15 8.31
CA LEU A 306 14.15 17.35 7.94
C LEU A 306 12.90 17.00 7.15
N VAL A 307 13.01 16.13 6.15
CA VAL A 307 11.84 15.69 5.36
C VAL A 307 10.80 15.00 6.24
N PHE A 308 11.21 14.14 7.16
CA PHE A 308 10.29 13.45 8.07
C PHE A 308 9.64 14.40 9.08
N VAL A 309 10.38 15.38 9.60
CA VAL A 309 9.86 16.42 10.48
C VAL A 309 8.84 17.29 9.74
N LEU A 310 9.16 17.77 8.54
CA LEU A 310 8.24 18.56 7.73
C LEU A 310 6.98 17.75 7.38
N ASN A 311 7.14 16.48 7.00
CA ASN A 311 6.02 15.58 6.74
C ASN A 311 5.13 15.43 7.98
N ALA A 312 5.71 15.22 9.16
CA ALA A 312 4.97 15.14 10.42
C ALA A 312 4.22 16.44 10.74
N VAL A 313 4.84 17.61 10.51
CA VAL A 313 4.20 18.92 10.70
C VAL A 313 3.00 19.09 9.76
N PHE A 314 3.16 18.81 8.46
CA PHE A 314 2.06 18.92 7.51
C PHE A 314 0.93 17.94 7.83
N MET A 315 1.26 16.69 8.19
CA MET A 315 0.27 15.70 8.60
C MET A 315 -0.45 16.11 9.88
N TYR A 316 0.22 16.73 10.85
CA TYR A 316 -0.41 17.29 12.04
C TYR A 316 -1.44 18.37 11.68
N ILE A 317 -1.09 19.28 10.76
CA ILE A 317 -2.00 20.31 10.27
C ILE A 317 -3.20 19.67 9.58
N ALA A 318 -2.98 18.72 8.67
CA ALA A 318 -4.04 18.02 7.95
C ALA A 318 -5.02 17.33 8.92
N VAL A 319 -4.52 16.53 9.86
CA VAL A 319 -5.32 15.83 10.87
C VAL A 319 -6.12 16.81 11.74
N LYS A 320 -5.51 17.93 12.15
CA LYS A 320 -6.19 18.96 12.96
C LYS A 320 -7.32 19.63 12.19
N ILE A 321 -7.14 19.89 10.91
CA ILE A 321 -8.19 20.47 10.05
C ILE A 321 -9.30 19.43 9.80
N MET A 322 -8.95 18.18 9.53
CA MET A 322 -9.91 17.07 9.38
C MET A 322 -10.78 16.92 10.63
N LYS A 323 -10.20 16.98 11.84
CA LYS A 323 -10.94 16.95 13.11
C LYS A 323 -11.90 18.13 13.27
N LYS A 324 -11.50 19.34 12.84
CA LYS A 324 -12.39 20.51 12.81
C LYS A 324 -13.52 20.37 11.79
N GLY A 325 -13.26 19.68 10.67
CA GLY A 325 -14.26 19.36 9.64
C GLY A 325 -15.14 18.15 9.97
N ASN A 326 -15.28 17.82 11.27
CA ASN A 326 -16.06 16.69 11.79
C ASN A 326 -15.60 15.30 11.34
N ILE A 327 -14.38 15.11 10.82
CA ILE A 327 -13.81 13.77 10.59
C ILE A 327 -13.22 13.26 11.90
N THR A 328 -13.78 12.18 12.42
CA THR A 328 -13.14 11.39 13.49
C THR A 328 -12.01 10.53 12.90
N ILE A 329 -10.81 10.74 13.44
CA ILE A 329 -9.57 10.02 13.11
C ILE A 329 -9.20 9.17 14.31
#